data_AF-A0A7Y2CZ16-F1
#
_entry.id   AF-A0A7Y2CZ16-F1
#
_cell.length_a   1.000
_cell.length_b   1.000
_cell.length_c   1.000
_cell.angle_alpha   90.00
_cell.angle_beta   90.00
_cell.angle_gamma   90.00
#
_symmetry.space_group_name_H-M   'P 1'
#
loop_
_entity.id
_entity.type
_entity.pdbx_description
1 polymer ?
#
loop_
_entity_poly.entity_id
_entity_poly.type
_entity_poly.pdbx_seq_one_letter_code
_entity_poly.pdbx_strand_id
1 'polypeptide(L)'
;EVLGGTVHVGGREVAKAPGSDGPVKLGIRPEHLVPDESGPFEMDVQMTEPLGANTLVHGRLKGEGIMITASLPGVHPHRDGGQVMRFAAEPGKAHVFDADTGLRRSA
;
A
#
# COMPACT_ATOMS: atom_id res chain seq x y z
N GLU A 1 -9.37 0.36 8.71
CA GLU A 1 -10.39 1.25 9.32
C GLU A 1 -9.77 2.60 9.68
N VAL A 2 -10.56 3.61 10.02
CA VAL A 2 -10.08 4.89 10.57
C VAL A 2 -10.20 4.84 12.09
N LEU A 3 -9.12 5.20 12.79
CA LEU A 3 -9.06 5.35 14.24
C LEU A 3 -8.29 6.62 14.57
N GLY A 4 -8.91 7.54 15.32
CA GLY A 4 -8.26 8.79 15.76
C GLY A 4 -7.71 9.63 14.60
N GLY A 5 -8.41 9.65 13.45
CA GLY A 5 -7.98 10.43 12.27
C GLY A 5 -6.86 9.80 11.44
N THR A 6 -6.58 8.51 11.63
CA THR A 6 -5.58 7.77 10.86
C THR A 6 -6.16 6.47 10.30
N VAL A 7 -5.74 6.05 9.11
CA VAL A 7 -6.09 4.75 8.53
C VAL A 7 -5.19 3.68 9.12
N HIS A 8 -5.80 2.59 9.58
CA HIS A 8 -5.14 1.39 10.07
C HIS A 8 -5.43 0.19 9.16
N VAL A 9 -4.39 -0.58 8.84
CA VAL A 9 -4.44 -1.85 8.10
C VAL A 9 -3.66 -2.89 8.90
N GLY A 10 -4.26 -4.04 9.23
CA GLY A 10 -3.62 -5.04 10.09
C GLY A 10 -3.16 -4.49 11.46
N GLY A 11 -3.87 -3.48 12.00
CA GLY A 11 -3.50 -2.80 13.24
C GLY A 11 -2.30 -1.85 13.15
N ARG A 12 -1.78 -1.57 11.95
CA ARG A 12 -0.70 -0.60 11.71
C ARG A 12 -1.26 0.67 11.10
N GLU A 13 -0.81 1.82 11.60
CA GLU A 13 -1.08 3.12 11.00
C GLU A 13 -0.40 3.22 9.62
N VAL A 14 -1.15 3.65 8.59
CA VAL A 14 -0.63 3.72 7.21
C VAL A 14 -0.80 5.08 6.52
N ALA A 15 -1.76 5.89 6.95
CA ALA A 15 -1.99 7.23 6.40
C ALA A 15 -2.87 8.06 7.33
N LYS A 16 -2.87 9.39 7.14
CA LYS A 16 -3.89 10.26 7.71
C LYS A 16 -5.23 10.06 7.01
N ALA A 17 -6.33 10.22 7.74
CA ALA A 17 -7.68 10.04 7.24
C ALA A 17 -8.57 11.23 7.61
N PRO A 18 -9.36 11.78 6.67
CA PRO A 18 -10.46 12.67 7.01
C PRO A 18 -11.72 11.89 7.43
N GLY A 19 -12.60 12.56 8.17
CA GLY A 19 -13.89 12.03 8.59
C GLY A 19 -13.86 11.28 9.91
N SER A 20 -14.98 10.62 10.24
CA SER A 20 -15.14 9.86 11.48
C SER A 20 -14.46 8.50 11.43
N ASP A 21 -14.18 7.97 12.62
CA ASP A 21 -13.69 6.61 12.82
C ASP A 21 -14.66 5.56 12.25
N GLY A 22 -14.11 4.39 11.92
CA GLY A 22 -14.85 3.25 11.38
C GLY A 22 -14.30 2.68 10.07
N PRO A 23 -14.99 1.70 9.48
CA PRO A 23 -14.52 1.02 8.28
C PRO A 23 -14.42 1.96 7.08
N VAL A 24 -13.36 1.77 6.28
CA VAL A 24 -13.08 2.53 5.06
C VAL A 24 -12.43 1.64 4.02
N LYS A 25 -12.48 2.06 2.76
CA LYS A 25 -11.60 1.54 1.71
C LYS A 25 -10.41 2.48 1.53
N LEU A 26 -9.21 1.92 1.55
CA LEU A 26 -7.96 2.64 1.30
C LEU A 26 -7.53 2.42 -0.14
N GLY A 27 -7.30 3.51 -0.87
CA GLY A 27 -6.70 3.50 -2.19
C GLY A 27 -5.31 4.13 -2.16
N ILE A 28 -4.30 3.39 -2.62
CA ILE A 28 -2.95 3.89 -2.85
C ILE A 28 -2.58 3.50 -4.28
N ARG A 29 -2.05 4.44 -5.07
CA ARG A 29 -1.59 4.11 -6.42
C ARG A 29 -0.25 3.36 -6.33
N PRO A 30 0.05 2.40 -7.23
CA PRO A 30 1.30 1.64 -7.19
C PRO A 30 2.56 2.49 -7.10
N GLU A 31 2.61 3.62 -7.81
CA GLU A 31 3.73 4.57 -7.83
C GLU A 31 3.90 5.37 -6.52
N HIS A 32 2.90 5.37 -5.65
CA HIS A 32 2.93 6.03 -4.34
C HIS A 32 3.21 5.05 -3.20
N LEU A 33 3.51 3.77 -3.50
CA LEU A 33 4.09 2.83 -2.54
C LEU A 33 5.61 2.96 -2.60
N VAL A 34 6.18 3.65 -1.63
CA VAL A 34 7.62 3.91 -1.57
C VAL A 34 8.31 2.85 -0.69
N PRO A 35 9.45 2.27 -1.13
CA PRO A 35 10.21 1.35 -0.29
C PRO A 35 10.63 2.00 1.02
N ASP A 36 10.36 1.31 2.13
CA ASP A 36 10.70 1.75 3.48
C ASP A 36 10.86 0.51 4.36
N GLU A 37 12.06 0.26 4.89
CA GLU A 37 12.35 -0.90 5.75
C GLU A 37 11.51 -0.90 7.04
N SER A 38 11.10 0.27 7.51
CA SER A 38 10.20 0.44 8.65
C SER A 38 8.72 0.53 8.25
N GLY A 39 8.44 0.60 6.95
CA GLY A 39 7.12 0.84 6.38
C GLY A 39 6.07 -0.17 6.85
N PRO A 40 4.81 0.24 7.01
CA PRO A 40 3.77 -0.60 7.60
C PRO A 40 3.33 -1.75 6.68
N PHE A 41 3.48 -1.60 5.36
CA PHE A 41 3.09 -2.61 4.38
C PHE A 41 4.23 -3.60 4.12
N GLU A 42 4.13 -4.79 4.68
CA GLU A 42 5.09 -5.87 4.43
C GLU A 42 4.56 -6.81 3.34
N MET A 43 5.27 -6.87 2.21
CA MET A 43 4.87 -7.60 1.02
C MET A 43 5.78 -8.79 0.76
N ASP A 44 5.18 -9.97 0.66
CA ASP A 44 5.83 -11.15 0.06
C ASP A 44 5.78 -11.00 -1.47
N VAL A 45 6.93 -10.70 -2.09
CA VAL A 45 7.04 -10.49 -3.53
C VAL A 45 6.89 -11.82 -4.26
N GLN A 46 5.94 -11.87 -5.18
CA GLN A 46 5.65 -13.04 -6.00
C GLN A 46 6.21 -12.94 -7.40
N MET A 47 6.25 -11.75 -7.98
CA MET A 47 6.75 -11.51 -9.33
C MET A 47 7.13 -10.04 -9.52
N THR A 48 8.06 -9.78 -10.44
CA THR A 48 8.41 -8.45 -10.92
C THR A 48 8.25 -8.38 -12.43
N GLU A 49 7.66 -7.31 -12.94
CA GLU A 49 7.48 -7.03 -14.37
C GLU A 49 8.32 -5.82 -14.78
N PRO A 50 9.50 -6.00 -15.41
CA PRO A 50 10.31 -4.90 -15.91
C PRO A 50 9.66 -4.24 -17.14
N LEU A 51 9.34 -2.95 -17.05
CA LEU A 51 8.69 -2.15 -18.11
C LEU A 51 9.63 -1.09 -18.69
N GLY A 52 10.94 -1.34 -18.68
CA GLY A 52 11.97 -0.40 -19.10
C GLY A 52 12.38 0.55 -17.97
N ALA A 53 11.72 1.71 -17.87
CA ALA A 53 12.08 2.73 -16.86
C ALA A 53 11.58 2.39 -15.45
N ASN A 54 10.57 1.54 -15.32
CA ASN A 54 9.98 1.10 -14.07
C ASN A 54 9.91 -0.42 -14.00
N THR A 55 9.74 -0.95 -12.80
CA THR A 55 9.37 -2.34 -12.54
C THR A 55 8.10 -2.38 -11.70
N LEU A 56 7.08 -3.11 -12.16
CA LEU A 56 5.95 -3.44 -11.30
C LEU A 56 6.33 -4.60 -10.40
N VAL A 57 6.08 -4.45 -9.10
CA VAL A 57 6.36 -5.47 -8.10
C VAL A 57 5.02 -5.96 -7.58
N HIS A 58 4.68 -7.21 -7.87
CA HIS A 58 3.44 -7.85 -7.45
C HIS A 58 3.72 -8.75 -6.25
N GLY A 59 2.86 -8.67 -5.24
CA GLY A 59 3.02 -9.49 -4.05
C GLY A 59 1.78 -9.52 -3.17
N ARG A 60 1.89 -10.29 -2.08
CA ARG A 60 0.85 -10.37 -1.05
C ARG A 60 1.25 -9.57 0.17
N LEU A 61 0.33 -8.73 0.64
CA LEU A 61 0.47 -8.07 1.93
C LEU A 61 0.36 -9.13 3.04
N LYS A 62 1.39 -9.23 3.90
CA LYS A 62 1.38 -10.11 5.05
C LYS A 62 0.28 -9.73 6.04
N GLY A 63 -0.27 -10.73 6.73
CA GLY A 63 -1.37 -10.58 7.68
C GLY A 63 -2.75 -10.52 7.01
N GLU A 64 -2.88 -9.79 5.91
CA GLU A 64 -4.17 -9.58 5.23
C GLU A 64 -4.39 -10.53 4.03
N GLY A 65 -3.31 -11.07 3.43
CA GLY A 65 -3.38 -11.95 2.25
C GLY A 65 -3.82 -11.25 0.96
N ILE A 66 -3.98 -9.92 0.99
CA ILE A 66 -4.39 -9.06 -0.12
C ILE A 66 -3.26 -8.95 -1.15
N MET A 67 -3.60 -9.08 -2.44
CA MET A 67 -2.66 -8.78 -3.52
C MET A 67 -2.49 -7.27 -3.67
N ILE A 68 -1.24 -6.81 -3.66
CA ILE A 68 -0.88 -5.41 -3.91
C ILE A 68 0.17 -5.32 -5.03
N THR A 69 0.29 -4.14 -5.61
CA THR A 69 1.27 -3.84 -6.66
C THR A 69 1.95 -2.52 -6.33
N ALA A 70 3.28 -2.50 -6.34
CA ALA A 70 4.08 -1.28 -6.29
C ALA A 70 4.74 -1.03 -7.65
N SER A 71 4.97 0.24 -7.99
CA SER A 71 5.70 0.63 -9.20
C SER A 71 6.99 1.34 -8.81
N LEU A 72 8.13 0.73 -9.09
CA LEU A 72 9.44 1.22 -8.68
C LEU A 72 10.27 1.71 -9.86
N PRO A 73 10.98 2.85 -9.74
CA PRO A 73 11.88 3.32 -10.79
C PRO A 73 13.10 2.40 -10.93
N GLY A 74 13.49 2.11 -12.16
CA GLY A 74 14.60 1.22 -12.49
C GLY A 74 14.21 -0.25 -12.64
N VAL A 75 15.22 -1.10 -12.77
CA VAL A 75 15.07 -2.54 -12.95
C VAL A 75 15.24 -3.24 -11.61
N HIS A 76 14.17 -3.87 -11.13
CA HIS A 76 14.13 -4.61 -9.87
C HIS A 76 13.85 -6.08 -10.16
N PRO A 77 14.88 -6.90 -10.49
CA PRO A 77 14.65 -8.30 -10.79
C PRO A 77 14.26 -9.05 -9.51
N HIS A 78 13.18 -9.83 -9.59
CA HIS A 78 12.86 -10.83 -8.57
C HIS A 78 14.02 -11.82 -8.44
N ARG A 79 14.46 -12.06 -7.20
CA ARG A 79 15.46 -13.09 -6.89
C ARG A 79 14.73 -14.34 -6.43
N ASP A 80 15.17 -15.50 -6.91
CA ASP A 80 14.67 -16.79 -6.44
C ASP A 80 14.80 -16.88 -4.91
N GLY A 81 13.67 -17.11 -4.23
CA GLY A 81 13.59 -17.22 -2.77
C GLY A 81 12.92 -16.04 -2.08
N GLY A 82 11.58 -16.10 -1.97
CA GLY A 82 10.79 -15.41 -0.93
C GLY A 82 11.21 -13.99 -0.56
N GLN A 83 11.39 -13.11 -1.55
CA GLN A 83 11.78 -11.72 -1.30
C GLN A 83 10.66 -10.99 -0.54
N VAL A 84 10.99 -10.45 0.63
CA VAL A 84 10.09 -9.56 1.38
C VAL A 84 10.51 -8.12 1.12
N MET A 85 9.56 -7.28 0.74
CA MET A 85 9.75 -5.83 0.63
C MET A 85 8.78 -5.11 1.54
N ARG A 86 9.22 -3.98 2.10
CA ARG A 86 8.37 -3.13 2.93
C ARG A 86 8.16 -1.79 2.26
N PHE A 87 6.95 -1.27 2.39
CA PHE A 87 6.53 -0.02 1.78
C PHE A 87 5.79 0.86 2.77
N ALA A 88 5.89 2.18 2.54
CA ALA A 88 5.01 3.18 3.10
C ALA A 88 4.18 3.83 2.00
N ALA A 89 3.01 4.36 2.36
CA ALA A 89 2.29 5.26 1.48
C ALA A 89 3.02 6.61 1.44
N GLU A 90 3.26 7.15 0.24
CA GLU A 90 3.79 8.50 0.11
C GLU A 90 2.85 9.50 0.84
N PRO A 91 3.38 10.39 1.69
CA PRO A 91 2.56 11.33 2.46
C PRO A 91 1.60 12.14 1.58
N GLY A 92 0.31 12.09 1.93
CA GLY A 92 -0.74 12.81 1.20
C GLY A 92 -1.20 12.17 -0.13
N LYS A 93 -0.65 11.01 -0.51
CA LYS A 93 -1.05 10.26 -1.72
C LYS A 93 -2.00 9.10 -1.47
N ALA A 94 -2.33 8.85 -0.20
CA ALA A 94 -3.39 7.93 0.18
C ALA A 94 -4.77 8.56 -0.05
N HIS A 95 -5.71 7.74 -0.51
CA HIS A 95 -7.10 8.10 -0.73
C HIS A 95 -8.00 7.27 0.19
N VAL A 96 -8.90 7.93 0.90
CA VAL A 96 -9.86 7.28 1.79
C VAL A 96 -11.25 7.36 1.17
N PHE A 97 -11.94 6.23 1.14
CA PHE A 97 -13.30 6.11 0.64
C PHE A 97 -14.19 5.51 1.71
N ASP A 98 -15.43 5.94 1.72
CA ASP A 98 -16.45 5.33 2.54
C ASP A 98 -16.66 3.85 2.16
N ALA A 99 -16.77 2.99 3.17
CA ALA A 99 -16.81 1.54 2.96
C ALA A 99 -18.06 1.10 2.19
N ASP A 100 -19.21 1.72 2.51
CA ASP A 100 -20.52 1.33 2.00
C ASP A 100 -20.83 2.02 0.68
N THR A 101 -20.67 3.35 0.64
CA THR A 101 -21.05 4.15 -0.53
C THR A 101 -19.95 4.20 -1.60
N GLY A 102 -18.69 3.94 -1.23
CA GLY A 102 -17.54 4.10 -2.11
C GLY A 102 -17.20 5.55 -2.44
N LEU A 103 -17.92 6.53 -1.87
CA LEU A 103 -17.63 7.94 -2.07
C LEU A 103 -16.31 8.31 -1.41
N ARG A 104 -15.55 9.19 -2.08
CA ARG A 104 -14.28 9.68 -1.53
C ARG A 104 -14.55 10.53 -0.30
N ARG A 105 -13.86 10.24 0.81
CA ARG A 105 -13.80 11.14 1.95
C ARG A 105 -12.82 12.26 1.62
N SER A 106 -13.32 13.49 1.54
CA SER A 106 -12.48 14.69 1.53
C SER A 106 -12.31 15.20 2.95
N ALA A 107 -11.19 15.89 3.19
CA ALA A 107 -11.08 16.78 4.34
C ALA A 107 -12.06 17.95 4.20
#